data_AF-A0A846H2U3-F1
#
_entry.id   AF-A0A846H2U3-F1
#
_cell.length_a   1.000
_cell.length_b   1.000
_cell.length_c   1.000
_cell.angle_alpha   90.00
_cell.angle_beta   90.00
_cell.angle_gamma   90.00
#
_symmetry.space_group_name_H-M   'P 1'
#
loop_
_entity.id
_entity.type
_entity.pdbx_description
1 polymer ?
#
loop_
_entity_poly.entity_id
_entity_poly.type
_entity_poly.pdbx_seq_one_letter_code
_entity_poly.pdbx_strand_id
1 'polypeptide(L)'
;MTATYYPKCERVDSLEELLDQRANHTGKNTTNAVNQHKKSKIIKTEQECYAWTSVNLGELLVDELLRLRNQYSKKIASEKPWNSLYKLIINTIYGIMVSPFFAIGNVVVGNNITARARAMAWYMEKSLHGFQTITDGCAFELDNVIHKKLNRKLTAEALVDAYTPGKTKTLNFGNLFKNQDVELGTIQQDDELTVVAKTEKRMISGKELEDLVAKQVATHIQNTFPSVSVVNKFEFEIKSICTSGTFHGSANYKFQIGDEKVTTKMRSYRDNECQAETMNGDELQSLTNEYLPSETFLDSLHETPYSVERAKTYLFRKILKPSEYKKNYLTSWKNSQAFPGYTVESARLLRECSLSQFTFQTHDQMKSWEREQKYLINKYGQSYETFFTNDDETINYQLMIDSIDTAIRAGNRNFKSTLKSSKARNHARDYEEHPEFQCLLMVRANLDIRYGRKLVTGKNDSSEE
;
A
#
# COMPACT_ATOMS: atom_id res chain seq x y z
N MET A 1 -4.19 -21.04 15.25
CA MET A 1 -2.74 -20.79 15.30
C MET A 1 -2.07 -22.15 15.19
N THR A 2 -1.56 -22.51 14.01
CA THR A 2 -0.92 -23.81 13.81
C THR A 2 0.57 -23.62 14.10
N ALA A 3 1.00 -24.02 15.29
CA ALA A 3 2.43 -24.13 15.58
C ALA A 3 2.92 -25.42 14.95
N THR A 4 3.84 -25.33 13.99
CA THR A 4 4.51 -26.50 13.42
C THR A 4 5.85 -26.65 14.11
N TYR A 5 6.12 -27.85 14.61
CA TYR A 5 7.34 -28.18 15.33
C TYR A 5 8.15 -29.17 14.49
N TYR A 6 9.38 -28.79 14.15
CA TYR A 6 10.35 -29.65 13.46
C TYR A 6 11.47 -29.99 14.44
N PRO A 7 11.34 -31.10 15.20
CA PRO A 7 12.33 -31.48 16.20
C PRO A 7 13.69 -31.71 15.54
N LYS A 8 14.74 -31.06 16.07
CA LYS A 8 16.10 -31.21 15.54
C LYS A 8 16.60 -32.66 15.61
N CYS A 9 16.12 -33.44 16.57
CA CYS A 9 16.48 -34.85 16.72
C CYS A 9 15.90 -35.77 15.62
N GLU A 10 14.84 -35.34 14.93
CA GLU A 10 14.26 -36.08 13.80
C GLU A 10 14.78 -35.56 12.45
N ARG A 11 15.77 -34.65 12.45
CA ARG A 11 16.35 -34.14 11.22
C ARG A 11 17.31 -35.16 10.64
N VAL A 12 17.15 -35.46 9.36
CA VAL A 12 18.07 -36.27 8.55
C VAL A 12 18.82 -35.39 7.54
N ASP A 13 20.01 -35.83 7.14
CA ASP A 13 20.93 -34.98 6.36
C ASP A 13 20.74 -35.11 4.85
N SER A 14 20.04 -36.16 4.37
CA SER A 14 19.75 -36.35 2.95
C SER A 14 18.30 -36.77 2.66
N LEU A 15 17.93 -36.65 1.38
CA LEU A 15 16.62 -37.11 0.91
C LEU A 15 16.54 -38.64 0.95
N GLU A 16 17.64 -39.33 0.64
CA GLU A 16 17.74 -40.78 0.67
C GLU A 16 17.49 -41.31 2.09
N GLU A 17 18.13 -40.72 3.09
CA GLU A 17 17.92 -41.09 4.49
C GLU A 17 16.46 -40.83 4.94
N LEU A 18 15.86 -39.73 4.47
CA LEU A 18 14.46 -39.44 4.74
C LEU A 18 13.52 -40.49 4.13
N LEU A 19 13.79 -40.91 2.89
CA LEU A 19 13.01 -41.93 2.20
C LEU A 19 13.18 -43.29 2.90
N ASP A 20 14.39 -43.63 3.32
CA ASP A 20 14.68 -44.86 4.05
C ASP A 20 13.98 -44.89 5.42
N GLN A 21 14.03 -43.81 6.20
CA GLN A 21 13.33 -43.74 7.48
C GLN A 21 11.80 -43.84 7.29
N ARG A 22 11.25 -43.23 6.24
CA ARG A 22 9.82 -43.35 5.91
C ARG A 22 9.44 -44.77 5.48
N ALA A 23 10.28 -45.43 4.69
CA ALA A 23 10.04 -46.80 4.24
C ALA A 23 10.09 -47.80 5.41
N ASN A 24 10.98 -47.55 6.38
CA ASN A 24 11.17 -48.42 7.55
C ASN A 24 10.27 -48.06 8.74
N HIS A 25 9.48 -46.98 8.66
CA HIS A 25 8.59 -46.55 9.73
C HIS A 25 7.41 -47.51 9.90
N THR A 26 7.32 -48.16 11.06
CA THR A 26 6.28 -49.17 11.36
C THR A 26 5.16 -48.65 12.25
N GLY A 27 5.20 -47.36 12.63
CA GLY A 27 4.20 -46.74 13.49
C GLY A 27 2.81 -46.78 12.86
N LYS A 28 1.79 -47.02 13.69
CA LYS A 28 0.39 -47.09 13.25
C LYS A 28 -0.44 -46.04 13.97
N ASN A 29 -1.12 -45.21 13.19
CA ASN A 29 -2.13 -44.30 13.72
C ASN A 29 -3.34 -45.13 14.17
N THR A 30 -3.67 -45.08 15.46
CA THR A 30 -4.80 -45.82 16.04
C THR A 30 -5.82 -44.86 16.63
N THR A 31 -7.10 -45.22 16.54
CA THR A 31 -8.20 -44.46 17.14
C THR A 31 -9.00 -45.40 18.02
N ASN A 32 -9.01 -45.15 19.33
CA ASN A 32 -9.70 -45.96 20.32
C ASN A 32 -10.82 -45.15 20.96
N ALA A 33 -12.04 -45.68 20.97
CA ALA A 33 -13.13 -45.11 21.76
C ALA A 33 -13.08 -45.70 23.17
N VAL A 34 -12.86 -44.85 24.18
CA VAL A 34 -12.85 -45.23 25.60
C VAL A 34 -14.14 -44.72 26.24
N ASN A 35 -14.93 -45.64 26.79
CA ASN A 35 -16.14 -45.32 27.53
C ASN A 35 -15.84 -45.38 29.03
N GLN A 36 -15.89 -44.24 29.71
CA GLN A 36 -15.83 -44.18 31.18
C GLN A 36 -17.03 -43.38 31.70
N HIS A 37 -17.77 -43.96 32.64
CA HIS A 37 -18.81 -43.27 33.42
C HIS A 37 -19.80 -42.45 32.57
N LYS A 38 -20.51 -43.12 31.64
CA LYS A 38 -21.50 -42.51 30.72
C LYS A 38 -20.96 -41.45 29.76
N LYS A 39 -19.64 -41.28 29.63
CA LYS A 39 -19.00 -40.41 28.63
C LYS A 39 -18.10 -41.24 27.71
N SER A 40 -18.28 -41.10 26.40
CA SER A 40 -17.38 -41.64 25.39
C SER A 40 -16.31 -40.60 25.07
N LYS A 41 -15.04 -41.01 25.04
CA LYS A 41 -13.92 -40.19 24.59
C LYS A 41 -13.18 -40.93 23.48
N ILE A 42 -12.95 -40.25 22.37
CA ILE A 42 -12.11 -40.75 21.28
C ILE A 42 -10.66 -40.38 21.60
N ILE A 43 -9.78 -41.38 21.72
CA ILE A 43 -8.33 -41.22 21.86
C ILE A 43 -7.72 -41.55 20.51
N LYS A 44 -7.01 -40.57 19.93
CA LYS A 44 -6.19 -40.78 18.73
C LYS A 44 -4.74 -40.88 19.18
N THR A 45 -4.08 -41.98 18.82
CA THR A 45 -2.64 -42.16 18.99
C THR A 45 -2.03 -42.09 17.60
N GLU A 46 -1.30 -41.02 17.34
CA GLU A 46 -0.60 -40.80 16.08
C GLU A 46 0.86 -41.24 16.27
N GLN A 47 1.30 -42.18 15.45
CA GLN A 47 2.68 -42.67 15.39
C GLN A 47 3.17 -42.40 13.97
N GLU A 48 3.30 -41.13 13.60
CA GLU A 48 3.78 -40.76 12.26
C GLU A 48 5.31 -40.76 12.21
N CYS A 49 5.87 -40.88 11.00
CA CYS A 49 7.29 -40.68 10.79
C CYS A 49 7.56 -39.17 10.84
N TYR A 50 8.20 -38.71 11.91
CA TYR A 50 8.51 -37.28 12.10
C TYR A 50 9.85 -36.86 11.48
N ALA A 51 10.54 -37.79 10.81
CA ALA A 51 11.76 -37.54 10.07
C ALA A 51 11.57 -36.41 9.05
N TRP A 52 12.53 -35.50 8.98
CA TRP A 52 12.49 -34.39 8.02
C TRP A 52 13.89 -33.99 7.56
N THR A 53 13.99 -33.47 6.34
CA THR A 53 15.21 -32.82 5.83
C THR A 53 14.90 -31.41 5.36
N SER A 54 15.94 -30.59 5.20
CA SER A 54 15.83 -29.23 4.67
C SER A 54 16.41 -29.16 3.27
N VAL A 55 15.71 -28.50 2.36
CA VAL A 55 16.20 -28.24 0.99
C VAL A 55 16.33 -26.74 0.80
N ASN A 56 17.46 -26.29 0.24
CA ASN A 56 17.63 -24.88 -0.13
C ASN A 56 16.92 -24.60 -1.46
N LEU A 57 15.78 -23.91 -1.39
CA LEU A 57 15.00 -23.57 -2.58
C LEU A 57 15.69 -22.55 -3.50
N GLY A 58 16.61 -21.76 -2.96
CA GLY A 58 17.51 -20.87 -3.72
C GLY A 58 18.26 -21.67 -4.77
N GLU A 59 19.10 -22.57 -4.27
CA GLU A 59 19.95 -23.45 -5.06
C GLU A 59 19.14 -24.40 -5.95
N LEU A 60 18.01 -24.93 -5.46
CA LEU A 60 17.20 -25.89 -6.21
C LEU A 60 16.55 -25.26 -7.46
N LEU A 61 16.08 -24.01 -7.38
CA LEU A 61 15.21 -23.45 -8.41
C LEU A 61 15.30 -21.93 -8.58
N VAL A 62 15.31 -21.17 -7.49
CA VAL A 62 15.16 -19.71 -7.57
C VAL A 62 16.37 -19.04 -8.23
N ASP A 63 17.58 -19.53 -7.96
CA ASP A 63 18.81 -18.95 -8.50
C ASP A 63 18.88 -19.12 -10.02
N GLU A 64 18.47 -20.28 -10.53
CA GLU A 64 18.39 -20.53 -11.97
C GLU A 64 17.32 -19.64 -12.64
N LEU A 65 16.16 -19.46 -12.02
CA LEU A 65 15.13 -18.56 -12.52
C LEU A 65 15.59 -17.10 -12.51
N LEU A 66 16.37 -16.68 -11.51
CA LEU A 66 16.97 -15.35 -11.46
C LEU A 66 18.01 -15.18 -12.56
N ARG A 67 18.87 -16.20 -12.79
CA ARG A 67 19.84 -16.22 -13.89
C ARG A 67 19.16 -16.06 -15.24
N LEU A 68 18.10 -16.84 -15.50
CA LEU A 68 17.30 -16.76 -16.73
C LEU A 68 16.64 -15.38 -16.86
N ARG A 69 16.04 -14.86 -15.79
CA ARG A 69 15.42 -13.52 -15.80
C ARG A 69 16.43 -12.43 -16.17
N ASN A 70 17.65 -12.51 -15.66
CA ASN A 70 18.70 -11.50 -15.88
C ASN A 70 19.24 -11.48 -17.32
N GLN A 71 18.97 -12.51 -18.13
CA GLN A 71 19.30 -12.51 -19.56
C GLN A 71 18.40 -11.59 -20.39
N TYR A 72 17.23 -11.21 -19.86
CA TYR A 72 16.24 -10.40 -20.57
C TYR A 72 16.13 -8.99 -19.98
N SER A 73 16.30 -7.97 -20.81
CA SER A 73 16.19 -6.57 -20.41
C SER A 73 14.73 -6.16 -20.11
N LYS A 74 14.57 -5.31 -19.10
CA LYS A 74 13.28 -4.65 -18.79
C LYS A 74 12.98 -3.49 -19.75
N LYS A 75 14.01 -2.95 -20.41
CA LYS A 75 13.95 -1.75 -21.26
C LYS A 75 13.65 -2.09 -22.73
N ILE A 76 14.01 -3.29 -23.17
CA ILE A 76 13.81 -3.75 -24.56
C ILE A 76 12.41 -4.37 -24.68
N ALA A 77 11.58 -3.83 -25.58
CA ALA A 77 10.17 -4.21 -25.69
C ALA A 77 9.94 -5.70 -26.03
N SER A 78 10.80 -6.30 -26.87
CA SER A 78 10.72 -7.72 -27.25
C SER A 78 11.13 -8.68 -26.13
N GLU A 79 12.02 -8.27 -25.22
CA GLU A 79 12.53 -9.08 -24.11
C GLU A 79 11.71 -8.91 -22.82
N LYS A 80 11.06 -7.75 -22.65
CA LYS A 80 10.25 -7.41 -21.48
C LYS A 80 9.19 -8.46 -21.13
N PRO A 81 8.47 -9.12 -22.08
CA PRO A 81 7.56 -10.21 -21.77
C PRO A 81 8.26 -11.38 -21.07
N TRP A 82 9.45 -11.78 -21.52
CA TRP A 82 10.24 -12.85 -20.92
C TRP A 82 10.72 -12.49 -19.52
N ASN A 83 11.28 -11.28 -19.32
CA ASN A 83 11.65 -10.81 -17.97
C ASN A 83 10.45 -10.85 -17.02
N SER A 84 9.28 -10.44 -17.51
CA SER A 84 8.02 -10.41 -16.75
C SER A 84 7.51 -11.82 -16.43
N LEU A 85 7.63 -12.77 -17.36
CA LEU A 85 7.27 -14.17 -17.16
C LEU A 85 8.11 -14.79 -16.04
N TYR A 86 9.44 -14.69 -16.11
CA TYR A 86 10.30 -15.25 -15.06
C TYR A 86 10.04 -14.58 -13.70
N LYS A 87 9.84 -13.25 -13.67
CA LYS A 87 9.41 -12.55 -12.44
C LYS A 87 8.10 -13.14 -11.89
N LEU A 88 7.12 -13.39 -12.75
CA LEU A 88 5.83 -13.96 -12.36
C LEU A 88 6.00 -15.38 -11.81
N ILE A 89 6.80 -16.23 -12.45
CA ILE A 89 7.09 -17.59 -11.98
C ILE A 89 7.73 -17.56 -10.59
N ILE A 90 8.78 -16.75 -10.39
CA ILE A 90 9.47 -16.59 -9.09
C ILE A 90 8.47 -16.18 -7.99
N ASN A 91 7.64 -15.17 -8.26
CA ASN A 91 6.63 -14.70 -7.32
C ASN A 91 5.54 -15.76 -7.06
N THR A 92 5.20 -16.56 -8.06
CA THR A 92 4.19 -17.62 -7.97
C THR A 92 4.69 -18.79 -7.12
N ILE A 93 5.98 -19.13 -7.17
CA ILE A 93 6.58 -20.17 -6.33
C ILE A 93 6.36 -19.85 -4.85
N TYR A 94 6.58 -18.60 -4.43
CA TYR A 94 6.24 -18.17 -3.08
C TYR A 94 4.75 -18.41 -2.76
N GLY A 95 3.84 -18.02 -3.67
CA GLY A 95 2.40 -18.25 -3.51
C GLY A 95 2.02 -19.74 -3.36
N ILE A 96 2.65 -20.62 -4.13
CA ILE A 96 2.46 -22.07 -4.05
C ILE A 96 2.95 -22.60 -2.70
N MET A 97 4.14 -22.17 -2.25
CA MET A 97 4.70 -22.58 -0.96
C MET A 97 3.87 -22.13 0.23
N VAL A 98 3.18 -21.00 0.17
CA VAL A 98 2.40 -20.52 1.33
C VAL A 98 0.95 -20.99 1.31
N SER A 99 0.54 -21.67 0.24
CA SER A 99 -0.84 -22.14 0.07
C SER A 99 -1.01 -23.56 0.61
N PRO A 100 -2.03 -23.81 1.47
CA PRO A 100 -2.30 -25.13 2.00
C PRO A 100 -2.88 -26.11 0.96
N PHE A 101 -3.16 -25.63 -0.26
CA PHE A 101 -3.77 -26.43 -1.33
C PHE A 101 -2.73 -27.15 -2.21
N PHE A 102 -1.43 -26.88 -2.03
CA PHE A 102 -0.36 -27.55 -2.75
C PHE A 102 0.40 -28.51 -1.84
N ALA A 103 0.83 -29.65 -2.38
CA ALA A 103 1.54 -30.69 -1.64
C ALA A 103 2.88 -30.21 -1.05
N ILE A 104 3.54 -29.26 -1.71
CA ILE A 104 4.78 -28.62 -1.25
C ILE A 104 4.52 -27.40 -0.35
N GLY A 105 3.26 -27.11 -0.02
CA GLY A 105 2.85 -25.98 0.79
C GLY A 105 3.38 -26.07 2.21
N ASN A 106 4.11 -25.05 2.63
CA ASN A 106 4.62 -24.85 3.99
C ASN A 106 4.35 -23.40 4.46
N VAL A 107 3.25 -23.22 5.19
CA VAL A 107 2.83 -21.95 5.78
C VAL A 107 3.86 -21.36 6.77
N VAL A 108 4.68 -22.21 7.40
CA VAL A 108 5.72 -21.78 8.36
C VAL A 108 6.83 -21.04 7.63
N VAL A 109 7.26 -21.57 6.49
CA VAL A 109 8.25 -20.92 5.63
C VAL A 109 7.72 -19.58 5.14
N GLY A 110 6.46 -19.55 4.69
CA GLY A 110 5.77 -18.32 4.29
C GLY A 110 5.75 -17.24 5.38
N ASN A 111 5.39 -17.63 6.59
CA ASN A 111 5.35 -16.74 7.75
C ASN A 111 6.75 -16.20 8.09
N ASN A 112 7.79 -17.04 8.03
CA ASN A 112 9.17 -16.63 8.29
C ASN A 112 9.69 -15.65 7.23
N ILE A 113 9.44 -15.91 5.94
CA ILE A 113 9.82 -15.00 4.84
C ILE A 113 9.14 -13.64 5.05
N THR A 114 7.83 -13.64 5.26
CA THR A 114 7.05 -12.40 5.45
C THR A 114 7.42 -11.67 6.74
N ALA A 115 7.75 -12.39 7.81
CA ALA A 115 8.20 -11.79 9.06
C ALA A 115 9.56 -11.09 8.89
N ARG A 116 10.51 -11.70 8.16
CA ARG A 116 11.81 -11.09 7.88
C ARG A 116 11.68 -9.83 7.04
N ALA A 117 10.86 -9.86 5.98
CA ALA A 117 10.61 -8.69 5.15
C ALA A 117 9.98 -7.54 5.95
N ARG A 118 8.94 -7.81 6.75
CA ARG A 118 8.31 -6.80 7.62
C ARG A 118 9.25 -6.26 8.68
N ALA A 119 10.07 -7.11 9.28
CA ALA A 119 11.07 -6.68 10.24
C ALA A 119 12.09 -5.74 9.58
N MET A 120 12.60 -6.11 8.39
CA MET A 120 13.51 -5.25 7.62
C MET A 120 12.87 -3.91 7.27
N ALA A 121 11.64 -3.89 6.76
CA ALA A 121 10.91 -2.66 6.46
C ALA A 121 10.79 -1.76 7.69
N TRP A 122 10.50 -2.34 8.86
CA TRP A 122 10.46 -1.60 10.13
C TRP A 122 11.84 -1.03 10.51
N TYR A 123 12.92 -1.81 10.41
CA TYR A 123 14.27 -1.32 10.72
C TYR A 123 14.71 -0.20 9.77
N MET A 124 14.39 -0.32 8.49
CA MET A 124 14.65 0.69 7.47
C MET A 124 13.88 1.98 7.80
N GLU A 125 12.57 1.90 8.00
CA GLU A 125 11.74 3.06 8.37
C GLU A 125 12.26 3.74 9.63
N LYS A 126 12.53 2.99 10.70
CA LYS A 126 12.93 3.58 11.99
C LYS A 126 14.35 4.13 12.00
N SER A 127 15.28 3.62 11.20
CA SER A 127 16.63 4.19 11.12
C SER A 127 16.70 5.40 10.21
N LEU A 128 15.95 5.38 9.11
CA LEU A 128 15.96 6.44 8.10
C LEU A 128 14.98 7.57 8.40
N HIS A 129 14.19 7.47 9.48
CA HIS A 129 13.05 8.35 9.69
C HIS A 129 12.10 8.33 8.47
N GLY A 130 11.89 7.13 7.94
CA GLY A 130 11.12 6.94 6.72
C GLY A 130 9.65 7.24 6.90
N PHE A 131 9.03 7.73 5.82
CA PHE A 131 7.61 7.91 5.65
C PHE A 131 7.14 7.19 4.38
N GLN A 132 5.83 7.03 4.21
CA GLN A 132 5.25 6.22 3.13
C GLN A 132 5.85 4.81 3.05
N THR A 133 6.09 4.17 4.20
CA THR A 133 6.58 2.79 4.22
C THR A 133 5.50 1.84 3.72
N ILE A 134 5.82 1.13 2.65
CA ILE A 134 4.99 0.04 2.11
C ILE A 134 5.73 -1.28 2.42
N THR A 135 5.41 -2.36 1.73
CA THR A 135 5.90 -3.72 1.98
C THR A 135 7.43 -3.82 2.16
N ASP A 136 8.19 -3.15 1.28
CA ASP A 136 9.65 -3.33 1.13
C ASP A 136 10.40 -2.03 0.80
N GLY A 137 9.75 -0.87 0.94
CA GLY A 137 10.33 0.44 0.60
C GLY A 137 9.71 1.56 1.41
N CYS A 138 10.45 2.65 1.60
CA CYS A 138 9.97 3.90 2.18
C CYS A 138 10.62 5.09 1.46
N ALA A 139 10.02 6.27 1.58
CA ALA A 139 10.67 7.54 1.28
C ALA A 139 11.27 8.11 2.56
N PHE A 140 12.35 8.89 2.45
CA PHE A 140 12.99 9.51 3.60
C PHE A 140 13.79 10.74 3.17
N GLU A 141 14.04 11.63 4.12
CA GLU A 141 14.85 12.82 3.92
C GLU A 141 16.32 12.53 4.28
N LEU A 142 17.24 12.82 3.36
CA LEU A 142 18.67 12.57 3.55
C LEU A 142 19.26 13.36 4.73
N ASP A 143 18.70 14.53 5.04
CA ASP A 143 19.14 15.41 6.13
C ASP A 143 18.52 15.10 7.50
N ASN A 144 17.60 14.14 7.56
CA ASN A 144 16.71 13.96 8.71
C ASN A 144 16.64 12.49 9.18
N VAL A 145 17.73 11.73 9.03
CA VAL A 145 17.78 10.33 9.47
C VAL A 145 18.11 10.22 10.96
N ILE A 146 17.78 9.08 11.57
CA ILE A 146 17.96 8.89 13.01
C ILE A 146 19.39 8.47 13.35
N HIS A 147 20.04 9.26 14.20
CA HIS A 147 21.36 8.99 14.77
C HIS A 147 21.24 8.71 16.26
N LYS A 148 21.95 7.68 16.73
CA LYS A 148 22.09 7.41 18.17
C LYS A 148 22.98 8.46 18.83
N LYS A 149 22.57 8.95 20.00
CA LYS A 149 23.45 9.75 20.86
C LYS A 149 24.23 8.80 21.78
N LEU A 150 25.56 8.81 21.67
CA LEU A 150 26.45 7.90 22.42
C LEU A 150 26.17 6.41 22.08
N ASN A 151 26.77 5.48 22.82
CA ASN A 151 26.54 4.02 22.68
C ASN A 151 25.12 3.55 23.12
N ARG A 152 24.10 4.41 22.99
CA ARG A 152 22.73 4.09 23.39
C ARG A 152 22.03 3.23 22.32
N LYS A 153 21.17 2.32 22.78
CA LYS A 153 20.34 1.48 21.90
C LYS A 153 19.13 2.26 21.41
N LEU A 154 18.71 1.98 20.17
CA LEU A 154 17.42 2.44 19.67
C LEU A 154 16.33 1.55 20.26
N THR A 155 15.45 2.11 21.10
CA THR A 155 14.27 1.42 21.62
C THR A 155 13.00 2.12 21.12
N ALA A 156 11.85 1.46 21.29
CA ALA A 156 10.56 2.05 20.91
C ALA A 156 10.27 3.33 21.72
N GLU A 157 10.61 3.32 23.01
CA GLU A 157 10.46 4.47 23.91
C GLU A 157 11.35 5.64 23.47
N ALA A 158 12.61 5.35 23.12
CA ALA A 158 13.54 6.37 22.63
C ALA A 158 13.05 7.02 21.33
N LEU A 159 12.43 6.25 20.44
CA LEU A 159 11.79 6.76 19.22
C LEU A 159 10.61 7.67 19.58
N VAL A 160 9.69 7.23 20.44
CA VAL A 160 8.54 8.05 20.88
C VAL A 160 9.01 9.36 21.51
N ASP A 161 10.01 9.32 22.38
CA ASP A 161 10.57 10.51 23.01
C ASP A 161 11.22 11.46 21.98
N ALA A 162 11.83 10.94 20.91
CA ALA A 162 12.42 11.76 19.86
C ALA A 162 11.37 12.57 19.08
N TYR A 163 10.17 12.01 18.91
CA TYR A 163 9.02 12.65 18.26
C TYR A 163 8.21 13.57 19.18
N THR A 164 8.37 13.44 20.50
CA THR A 164 7.54 14.16 21.46
C THR A 164 8.16 15.52 21.80
N PRO A 165 7.47 16.65 21.56
CA PRO A 165 7.96 17.98 21.96
C PRO A 165 8.23 18.06 23.46
N GLY A 166 9.32 18.72 23.85
CA GLY A 166 9.66 18.96 25.27
C GLY A 166 10.27 17.76 26.03
N LYS A 167 10.41 16.58 25.39
CA LYS A 167 11.10 15.43 25.99
C LYS A 167 12.61 15.49 25.78
N THR A 168 13.37 14.96 26.74
CA THR A 168 14.83 14.83 26.63
C THR A 168 15.17 13.81 25.54
N LYS A 169 15.65 14.30 24.40
CA LYS A 169 15.95 13.45 23.25
C LYS A 169 17.22 12.64 23.47
N THR A 170 17.09 11.32 23.36
CA THR A 170 18.20 10.36 23.39
C THR A 170 18.69 9.99 21.98
N LEU A 171 17.95 10.45 20.97
CA LEU A 171 18.23 10.31 19.55
C LEU A 171 18.33 11.70 18.94
N ASN A 172 19.14 11.82 17.88
CA ASN A 172 19.25 13.04 17.09
C ASN A 172 18.81 12.74 15.67
N PHE A 173 18.20 13.73 15.02
CA PHE A 173 17.99 13.70 13.58
C PHE A 173 19.16 14.44 12.91
N GLY A 174 19.59 13.97 11.75
CA GLY A 174 20.64 14.64 11.00
C GLY A 174 21.00 13.93 9.71
N ASN A 175 21.96 14.52 9.00
CA ASN A 175 22.36 14.07 7.67
C ASN A 175 22.90 12.63 7.65
N LEU A 176 22.50 11.86 6.62
CA LEU A 176 22.89 10.46 6.41
C LEU A 176 24.41 10.28 6.23
N PHE A 177 25.06 11.25 5.60
CA PHE A 177 26.50 11.35 5.38
C PHE A 177 27.24 12.05 6.53
N LYS A 178 26.66 12.07 7.73
CA LYS A 178 27.32 12.66 8.90
C LYS A 178 28.75 12.12 9.07
N ASN A 179 29.70 13.05 9.20
CA ASN A 179 31.16 12.80 9.27
C ASN A 179 31.80 12.31 7.95
N GLN A 180 31.18 12.59 6.81
CA GLN A 180 31.77 12.42 5.49
C GLN A 180 31.74 13.76 4.75
N ASP A 181 32.73 14.00 3.90
CA ASP A 181 32.80 15.19 3.03
C ASP A 181 31.94 14.98 1.78
N VAL A 182 30.62 14.89 2.01
CA VAL A 182 29.59 14.76 0.98
C VAL A 182 28.55 15.86 1.20
N GLU A 183 28.50 16.81 0.27
CA GLU A 183 27.52 17.89 0.28
C GLU A 183 26.51 17.65 -0.85
N LEU A 184 25.22 17.57 -0.50
CA LEU A 184 24.14 17.40 -1.48
C LEU A 184 23.70 18.76 -2.02
N GLY A 185 23.35 18.79 -3.30
CA GLY A 185 22.83 20.00 -3.93
C GLY A 185 22.12 19.70 -5.23
N THR A 186 21.76 20.76 -5.95
CA THR A 186 21.20 20.67 -7.29
C THR A 186 22.02 21.51 -8.25
N ILE A 187 22.07 21.09 -9.51
CA ILE A 187 22.68 21.84 -10.61
C ILE A 187 21.64 21.98 -11.71
N GLN A 188 21.52 23.19 -12.24
CA GLN A 188 20.73 23.48 -13.44
C GLN A 188 21.65 23.40 -14.67
N GLN A 189 21.33 22.55 -15.63
CA GLN A 189 22.05 22.46 -16.90
C GLN A 189 21.02 22.29 -18.03
N ASP A 190 21.07 23.16 -19.04
CA ASP A 190 20.20 23.09 -20.23
C ASP A 190 18.69 22.95 -19.90
N ASP A 191 18.20 23.74 -18.94
CA ASP A 191 16.84 23.72 -18.40
C ASP A 191 16.45 22.45 -17.60
N GLU A 192 17.36 21.50 -17.40
CA GLU A 192 17.17 20.32 -16.54
C GLU A 192 17.80 20.55 -15.15
N LEU A 193 17.02 20.34 -14.09
CA LEU A 193 17.52 20.34 -12.72
C LEU A 193 17.95 18.93 -12.33
N THR A 194 19.21 18.76 -11.92
CA THR A 194 19.74 17.46 -11.50
C THR A 194 20.21 17.51 -10.05
N VAL A 195 19.90 16.46 -9.27
CA VAL A 195 20.45 16.29 -7.91
C VAL A 195 21.89 15.74 -8.00
N VAL A 196 22.79 16.39 -7.28
CA VAL A 196 24.22 16.05 -7.24
C VAL A 196 24.72 15.90 -5.81
N ALA A 197 25.83 15.19 -5.65
CA ALA A 197 26.66 15.31 -4.46
C ALA A 197 28.06 15.77 -4.82
N LYS A 198 28.57 16.75 -4.08
CA LYS A 198 29.94 17.20 -4.13
C LYS A 198 30.76 16.42 -3.10
N THR A 199 31.81 15.78 -3.59
CA THR A 199 32.83 15.13 -2.76
C THR A 199 34.15 15.89 -2.88
N GLU A 200 35.15 15.57 -2.06
CA GLU A 200 36.50 16.16 -2.19
C GLU A 200 37.10 16.01 -3.61
N LYS A 201 36.74 14.94 -4.33
CA LYS A 201 37.36 14.58 -5.61
C LYS A 201 36.59 15.10 -6.82
N ARG A 202 35.26 15.06 -6.76
CA ARG A 202 34.38 15.38 -7.90
C ARG A 202 32.93 15.56 -7.47
N MET A 203 32.12 16.07 -8.40
CA MET A 203 30.66 15.98 -8.34
C MET A 203 30.20 14.63 -8.92
N ILE A 204 29.19 14.04 -8.29
CA ILE A 204 28.54 12.79 -8.71
C ILE A 204 27.04 13.01 -8.84
N SER A 205 26.40 12.31 -9.77
CA SER A 205 24.97 12.44 -10.05
C SER A 205 24.40 11.11 -10.57
N GLY A 206 23.08 11.06 -10.75
CA GLY A 206 22.38 9.92 -11.34
C GLY A 206 22.68 8.60 -10.62
N LYS A 207 22.98 7.56 -11.40
CA LYS A 207 23.14 6.20 -10.86
C LYS A 207 24.28 6.06 -9.85
N GLU A 208 25.38 6.80 -10.05
CA GLU A 208 26.50 6.78 -9.12
C GLU A 208 26.11 7.33 -7.75
N LEU A 209 25.32 8.42 -7.73
CA LEU A 209 24.82 8.99 -6.49
C LEU A 209 23.81 8.05 -5.79
N GLU A 210 22.90 7.43 -6.55
CA GLU A 210 21.96 6.43 -6.02
C GLU A 210 22.69 5.27 -5.33
N ASP A 211 23.77 4.76 -5.95
CA ASP A 211 24.55 3.64 -5.42
C ASP A 211 25.36 4.05 -4.17
N LEU A 212 25.89 5.29 -4.15
CA LEU A 212 26.53 5.84 -2.95
C LEU A 212 25.53 5.93 -1.78
N VAL A 213 24.34 6.49 -2.03
CA VAL A 213 23.29 6.61 -1.01
C VAL A 213 22.85 5.22 -0.55
N ALA A 214 22.64 4.27 -1.46
CA ALA A 214 22.25 2.90 -1.12
C ALA A 214 23.26 2.23 -0.15
N LYS A 215 24.56 2.37 -0.44
CA LYS A 215 25.62 1.85 0.41
C LYS A 215 25.65 2.52 1.79
N GLN A 216 25.43 3.84 1.82
CA GLN A 216 25.39 4.58 3.07
C GLN A 216 24.15 4.23 3.90
N VAL A 217 22.99 4.03 3.27
CA VAL A 217 21.77 3.52 3.92
C VAL A 217 22.02 2.16 4.57
N ALA A 218 22.61 1.22 3.83
CA ALA A 218 22.92 -0.11 4.37
C ALA A 218 23.82 -0.01 5.62
N THR A 219 24.88 0.79 5.52
CA THR A 219 25.83 1.04 6.62
C THR A 219 25.14 1.67 7.82
N HIS A 220 24.31 2.70 7.60
CA HIS A 220 23.57 3.41 8.63
C HIS A 220 22.60 2.50 9.38
N ILE A 221 21.85 1.67 8.66
CA ILE A 221 20.93 0.68 9.23
C ILE A 221 21.70 -0.32 10.09
N GLN A 222 22.81 -0.87 9.58
CA GLN A 222 23.64 -1.84 10.31
C GLN A 222 24.21 -1.26 11.60
N ASN A 223 24.70 -0.01 11.56
CA ASN A 223 25.16 0.71 12.75
C ASN A 223 24.02 1.03 13.73
N THR A 224 22.82 1.26 13.21
CA THR A 224 21.62 1.47 14.02
C THR A 224 21.13 0.18 14.69
N PHE A 225 21.32 -0.98 14.07
CA PHE A 225 20.86 -2.28 14.59
C PHE A 225 21.91 -3.40 14.50
N PRO A 226 23.08 -3.25 15.16
CA PRO A 226 24.22 -4.15 14.95
C PRO A 226 23.97 -5.59 15.45
N SER A 227 23.05 -5.78 16.40
CA SER A 227 22.71 -7.10 16.94
C SER A 227 21.62 -7.83 16.14
N VAL A 228 21.09 -7.22 15.07
CA VAL A 228 19.96 -7.78 14.33
C VAL A 228 20.49 -8.42 13.04
N SER A 229 20.36 -9.73 12.92
CA SER A 229 20.90 -10.43 11.74
C SER A 229 20.15 -10.15 10.43
N VAL A 230 18.87 -9.76 10.51
CA VAL A 230 18.03 -9.54 9.31
C VAL A 230 18.54 -8.38 8.45
N VAL A 231 19.15 -7.36 9.04
CA VAL A 231 19.65 -6.20 8.28
C VAL A 231 20.83 -6.52 7.37
N ASN A 232 21.45 -7.69 7.56
CA ASN A 232 22.55 -8.18 6.72
C ASN A 232 22.05 -9.16 5.63
N LYS A 233 20.73 -9.31 5.46
CA LYS A 233 20.12 -10.25 4.50
C LYS A 233 19.49 -9.56 3.28
N PHE A 234 19.53 -8.24 3.23
CA PHE A 234 18.90 -7.43 2.19
C PHE A 234 19.91 -6.48 1.56
N GLU A 235 19.74 -6.27 0.26
CA GLU A 235 20.40 -5.21 -0.49
C GLU A 235 19.42 -4.04 -0.65
N PHE A 236 19.94 -2.83 -0.62
CA PHE A 236 19.14 -1.62 -0.77
C PHE A 236 19.33 -1.05 -2.16
N GLU A 237 18.24 -0.56 -2.73
CA GLU A 237 18.21 0.13 -4.02
C GLU A 237 17.54 1.49 -3.82
N ILE A 238 18.23 2.56 -4.18
CA ILE A 238 17.63 3.88 -4.28
C ILE A 238 17.00 4.01 -5.66
N LYS A 239 15.69 4.27 -5.70
CA LYS A 239 14.92 4.38 -6.94
C LYS A 239 15.06 5.73 -7.63
N SER A 240 15.18 6.77 -6.82
CA SER A 240 15.36 8.15 -7.24
C SER A 240 15.75 8.99 -6.03
N ILE A 241 16.38 10.13 -6.29
CA ILE A 241 16.63 11.18 -5.31
C ILE A 241 15.95 12.43 -5.84
N CYS A 242 15.09 13.02 -5.02
CA CYS A 242 14.11 14.02 -5.44
C CYS A 242 14.23 15.27 -4.56
N THR A 243 13.81 16.43 -5.06
CA THR A 243 13.81 17.68 -4.29
C THR A 243 12.51 17.89 -3.52
N SER A 244 11.42 17.26 -3.97
CA SER A 244 10.10 17.38 -3.35
C SER A 244 9.27 16.10 -3.47
N GLY A 245 8.28 15.98 -2.60
CA GLY A 245 7.30 14.91 -2.63
C GLY A 245 5.93 15.39 -2.15
N THR A 246 4.88 14.97 -2.86
CA THR A 246 3.48 15.24 -2.52
C THR A 246 2.81 13.95 -2.10
N PHE A 247 2.03 13.96 -1.02
CA PHE A 247 1.45 12.74 -0.43
C PHE A 247 -0.06 12.85 -0.28
N HIS A 248 -0.74 11.72 -0.49
CA HIS A 248 -2.17 11.58 -0.25
C HIS A 248 -2.48 10.17 0.28
N GLY A 249 -2.81 10.02 1.56
CA GLY A 249 -2.98 8.69 2.15
C GLY A 249 -1.67 7.91 2.30
N SER A 250 -1.77 6.62 2.61
CA SER A 250 -0.60 5.80 3.00
C SER A 250 0.24 5.24 1.85
N ALA A 251 -0.22 5.36 0.61
CA ALA A 251 0.46 4.76 -0.54
C ALA A 251 0.25 5.55 -1.84
N ASN A 252 -0.19 6.81 -1.75
CA ASN A 252 -0.27 7.68 -2.91
C ASN A 252 0.72 8.82 -2.75
N TYR A 253 1.55 8.99 -3.77
CA TYR A 253 2.61 9.97 -3.76
C TYR A 253 3.00 10.39 -5.18
N LYS A 254 3.56 11.59 -5.25
CA LYS A 254 4.29 12.12 -6.40
C LYS A 254 5.67 12.56 -5.92
N PHE A 255 6.71 12.26 -6.67
CA PHE A 255 8.08 12.74 -6.44
C PHE A 255 8.57 13.52 -7.65
N GLN A 256 9.28 14.63 -7.40
CA GLN A 256 9.75 15.56 -8.41
C GLN A 256 11.19 16.03 -8.16
N ILE A 257 11.86 16.44 -9.24
CA ILE A 257 13.13 17.18 -9.19
C ILE A 257 12.85 18.53 -9.85
N GLY A 258 12.83 19.60 -9.06
CA GLY A 258 12.28 20.88 -9.52
C GLY A 258 10.83 20.71 -9.93
N ASP A 259 10.49 21.15 -11.15
CA ASP A 259 9.17 20.98 -11.74
C ASP A 259 9.01 19.62 -12.46
N GLU A 260 10.12 18.91 -12.69
CA GLU A 260 10.10 17.65 -13.44
C GLU A 260 9.55 16.48 -12.63
N LYS A 261 8.60 15.78 -13.23
CA LYS A 261 7.98 14.58 -12.66
C LYS A 261 8.91 13.38 -12.78
N VAL A 262 9.30 12.84 -11.63
CA VAL A 262 10.07 11.58 -11.56
C VAL A 262 9.14 10.38 -11.46
N THR A 263 8.17 10.41 -10.54
CA THR A 263 7.26 9.28 -10.32
C THR A 263 5.94 9.74 -9.71
N THR A 264 4.84 9.23 -10.27
CA THR A 264 3.50 9.33 -9.67
C THR A 264 2.94 7.93 -9.42
N LYS A 265 2.39 7.73 -8.22
CA LYS A 265 1.72 6.49 -7.83
C LYS A 265 0.49 6.84 -7.01
N MET A 266 -0.69 6.39 -7.46
CA MET A 266 -1.93 6.49 -6.68
C MET A 266 -2.63 5.12 -6.68
N ARG A 267 -2.41 4.35 -5.61
CA ARG A 267 -2.91 2.98 -5.51
C ARG A 267 -4.44 2.99 -5.50
N SER A 268 -5.05 2.05 -6.24
CA SER A 268 -6.50 1.94 -6.47
C SER A 268 -7.07 2.87 -7.56
N TYR A 269 -6.25 3.76 -8.11
CA TYR A 269 -6.52 4.55 -9.31
C TYR A 269 -5.69 4.00 -10.48
N ARG A 270 -6.02 4.40 -11.70
CA ARG A 270 -5.26 4.04 -12.90
C ARG A 270 -4.21 5.12 -13.14
N ASP A 271 -3.06 4.69 -13.65
CA ASP A 271 -1.97 5.55 -14.12
C ASP A 271 -2.16 5.93 -15.61
N ASN A 272 -3.36 5.71 -16.18
CA ASN A 272 -3.65 5.90 -17.60
C ASN A 272 -4.87 6.82 -17.76
N GLU A 273 -4.93 7.46 -18.93
CA GLU A 273 -6.04 8.28 -19.38
C GLU A 273 -7.39 7.57 -19.22
N CYS A 274 -8.35 8.32 -18.70
CA CYS A 274 -9.72 7.91 -18.49
C CYS A 274 -10.66 8.89 -19.16
N GLN A 275 -11.82 8.39 -19.58
CA GLN A 275 -12.91 9.25 -20.02
C GLN A 275 -13.53 9.94 -18.81
N ALA A 276 -13.50 11.27 -18.81
CA ALA A 276 -14.23 12.11 -17.86
C ALA A 276 -15.59 12.49 -18.44
N GLU A 277 -16.59 12.50 -17.58
CA GLU A 277 -17.98 12.85 -17.91
C GLU A 277 -18.34 14.13 -17.14
N THR A 278 -19.22 14.93 -17.72
CA THR A 278 -19.81 16.11 -17.09
C THR A 278 -21.32 16.15 -17.35
N MET A 279 -22.01 16.98 -16.58
CA MET A 279 -23.43 17.27 -16.76
C MET A 279 -23.60 18.58 -17.54
N ASN A 280 -24.47 18.57 -18.56
CA ASN A 280 -24.99 19.78 -19.20
C ASN A 280 -26.51 19.79 -19.05
N GLY A 281 -27.02 20.48 -18.03
CA GLY A 281 -28.40 20.33 -17.59
C GLY A 281 -28.66 18.90 -17.10
N ASP A 282 -29.61 18.21 -17.72
CA ASP A 282 -29.98 16.82 -17.41
C ASP A 282 -29.30 15.79 -18.34
N GLU A 283 -28.38 16.23 -19.20
CA GLU A 283 -27.69 15.34 -20.15
C GLU A 283 -26.23 15.11 -19.75
N LEU A 284 -25.78 13.86 -19.92
CA LEU A 284 -24.38 13.47 -19.75
C LEU A 284 -23.59 13.75 -21.03
N GLN A 285 -22.46 14.44 -20.88
CA GLN A 285 -21.54 14.74 -21.97
C GLN A 285 -20.13 14.29 -21.61
N SER A 286 -19.42 13.72 -22.60
CA SER A 286 -18.01 13.38 -22.43
C SER A 286 -17.20 14.68 -22.42
N LEU A 287 -16.52 14.96 -21.31
CA LEU A 287 -15.68 16.15 -21.16
C LEU A 287 -14.35 15.98 -21.91
N THR A 288 -13.67 14.87 -21.67
CA THR A 288 -12.41 14.51 -22.33
C THR A 288 -12.15 13.01 -22.21
N ASN A 289 -11.34 12.46 -23.12
CA ASN A 289 -10.87 11.07 -23.06
C ASN A 289 -9.49 10.94 -22.39
N GLU A 290 -8.84 12.06 -22.09
CA GLU A 290 -7.44 12.13 -21.65
C GLU A 290 -7.30 12.57 -20.17
N TYR A 291 -8.33 12.31 -19.35
CA TYR A 291 -8.30 12.73 -17.95
C TYR A 291 -7.45 11.77 -17.10
N LEU A 292 -6.47 12.34 -16.40
CA LEU A 292 -5.57 11.63 -15.49
C LEU A 292 -5.86 12.06 -14.03
N PRO A 293 -6.93 11.54 -13.40
CA PRO A 293 -7.39 12.03 -12.09
C PRO A 293 -6.31 12.02 -11.03
N SER A 294 -5.47 10.98 -11.03
CA SER A 294 -4.38 10.82 -10.07
C SER A 294 -3.29 11.89 -10.23
N GLU A 295 -2.98 12.27 -11.47
CA GLU A 295 -1.92 13.22 -11.77
C GLU A 295 -2.42 14.64 -11.52
N THR A 296 -3.54 15.02 -12.14
CA THR A 296 -4.18 16.33 -11.93
C THR A 296 -4.35 16.66 -10.45
N PHE A 297 -4.82 15.69 -9.64
CA PHE A 297 -5.00 15.91 -8.20
C PHE A 297 -3.67 16.09 -7.45
N LEU A 298 -2.67 15.24 -7.72
CA LEU A 298 -1.36 15.35 -7.03
C LEU A 298 -0.54 16.55 -7.50
N ASP A 299 -0.75 17.00 -8.73
CA ASP A 299 -0.15 18.21 -9.31
C ASP A 299 -0.77 19.44 -8.64
N SER A 300 -2.10 19.53 -8.57
CA SER A 300 -2.80 20.61 -7.86
C SER A 300 -2.45 20.66 -6.37
N LEU A 301 -2.26 19.50 -5.72
CA LEU A 301 -1.76 19.45 -4.34
C LEU A 301 -0.34 19.98 -4.19
N HIS A 302 0.51 19.79 -5.19
CA HIS A 302 1.89 20.27 -5.17
C HIS A 302 1.94 21.79 -5.37
N GLU A 303 1.21 22.28 -6.37
CA GLU A 303 1.28 23.68 -6.83
C GLU A 303 0.45 24.62 -5.94
N THR A 304 -0.76 24.20 -5.57
CA THR A 304 -1.75 25.04 -4.88
C THR A 304 -2.50 24.28 -3.79
N PRO A 305 -1.83 23.85 -2.69
CA PRO A 305 -2.45 23.04 -1.63
C PRO A 305 -3.60 23.73 -0.87
N TYR A 306 -3.76 25.04 -1.04
CA TYR A 306 -4.83 25.83 -0.43
C TYR A 306 -6.04 26.05 -1.37
N SER A 307 -5.95 25.60 -2.62
CA SER A 307 -6.93 25.84 -3.68
C SER A 307 -6.93 24.67 -4.68
N VAL A 308 -7.16 23.46 -4.18
CA VAL A 308 -7.09 22.23 -4.98
C VAL A 308 -8.34 22.05 -5.82
N GLU A 309 -8.17 21.77 -7.11
CA GLU A 309 -9.29 21.54 -8.03
C GLU A 309 -10.09 20.28 -7.64
N ARG A 310 -11.43 20.36 -7.78
CA ARG A 310 -12.33 19.25 -7.51
C ARG A 310 -12.23 18.15 -8.56
N ALA A 311 -12.15 16.91 -8.10
CA ALA A 311 -12.03 15.78 -9.01
C ALA A 311 -13.28 15.59 -9.89
N LYS A 312 -13.08 15.31 -11.18
CA LYS A 312 -14.16 15.00 -12.13
C LYS A 312 -14.64 13.56 -12.07
N THR A 313 -15.92 13.32 -12.42
CA THR A 313 -16.45 11.96 -12.60
C THR A 313 -15.79 11.30 -13.80
N TYR A 314 -15.36 10.05 -13.67
CA TYR A 314 -14.68 9.33 -14.74
C TYR A 314 -15.03 7.84 -14.81
N LEU A 315 -14.84 7.27 -16.00
CA LEU A 315 -15.03 5.84 -16.26
C LEU A 315 -13.75 5.05 -16.00
N PHE A 316 -13.83 4.12 -15.04
CA PHE A 316 -12.75 3.20 -14.72
C PHE A 316 -13.02 1.82 -15.30
N ARG A 317 -12.23 1.42 -16.31
CA ARG A 317 -12.24 0.08 -16.89
C ARG A 317 -11.49 -0.91 -16.01
N LYS A 318 -11.99 -2.13 -15.86
CA LYS A 318 -11.32 -3.23 -15.14
C LYS A 318 -11.76 -4.59 -15.63
N ILE A 319 -10.94 -5.61 -15.39
CA ILE A 319 -11.34 -7.01 -15.60
C ILE A 319 -12.26 -7.43 -14.46
N LEU A 320 -13.44 -7.96 -14.80
CA LEU A 320 -14.38 -8.53 -13.83
C LEU A 320 -13.82 -9.82 -13.25
N LYS A 321 -13.40 -9.78 -11.98
CA LYS A 321 -12.82 -10.94 -11.30
C LYS A 321 -13.91 -11.92 -10.83
N PRO A 322 -13.66 -13.25 -10.84
CA PRO A 322 -14.62 -14.24 -10.33
C PRO A 322 -15.09 -13.97 -8.89
N SER A 323 -14.19 -13.49 -8.02
CA SER A 323 -14.52 -13.15 -6.64
C SER A 323 -15.47 -11.97 -6.53
N GLU A 324 -15.31 -10.95 -7.38
CA GLU A 324 -16.20 -9.79 -7.43
C GLU A 324 -17.57 -10.19 -8.00
N TYR A 325 -17.57 -10.97 -9.08
CA TYR A 325 -18.78 -11.50 -9.69
C TYR A 325 -19.62 -12.28 -8.69
N LYS A 326 -19.00 -13.25 -7.99
CA LYS A 326 -19.66 -14.05 -6.95
C LYS A 326 -20.23 -13.19 -5.83
N LYS A 327 -19.44 -12.22 -5.34
CA LYS A 327 -19.84 -11.35 -4.22
C LYS A 327 -21.05 -10.48 -4.56
N ASN A 328 -21.09 -9.95 -5.78
CA ASN A 328 -22.13 -8.99 -6.21
C ASN A 328 -23.12 -9.63 -7.20
N TYR A 329 -23.21 -10.96 -7.22
CA TYR A 329 -24.03 -11.67 -8.21
C TYR A 329 -25.47 -11.19 -8.16
N LEU A 330 -26.11 -11.28 -6.99
CA LEU A 330 -27.52 -10.91 -6.83
C LEU A 330 -27.81 -9.42 -7.07
N THR A 331 -26.86 -8.53 -6.77
CA THR A 331 -27.08 -7.08 -6.79
C THR A 331 -26.72 -6.43 -8.12
N SER A 332 -25.74 -6.98 -8.83
CA SER A 332 -25.10 -6.27 -9.95
C SER A 332 -24.84 -7.14 -11.17
N TRP A 333 -24.87 -8.48 -11.05
CA TRP A 333 -24.45 -9.34 -12.17
C TRP A 333 -25.47 -10.39 -12.61
N LYS A 334 -26.50 -10.68 -11.80
CA LYS A 334 -27.51 -11.72 -12.08
C LYS A 334 -28.18 -11.53 -13.43
N ASN A 335 -28.51 -10.27 -13.76
CA ASN A 335 -29.17 -9.89 -15.01
C ASN A 335 -28.19 -9.27 -16.02
N SER A 336 -26.90 -9.23 -15.69
CA SER A 336 -25.89 -8.60 -16.53
C SER A 336 -25.43 -9.54 -17.64
N GLN A 337 -25.10 -8.98 -18.81
CA GLN A 337 -24.45 -9.73 -19.88
C GLN A 337 -22.95 -9.96 -19.65
N ALA A 338 -22.33 -9.22 -18.72
CA ALA A 338 -20.92 -9.38 -18.38
C ALA A 338 -20.64 -10.62 -17.50
N PHE A 339 -19.58 -11.36 -17.84
CA PHE A 339 -19.11 -12.53 -17.10
C PHE A 339 -17.67 -12.35 -16.58
N PRO A 340 -17.20 -13.17 -15.62
CA PRO A 340 -15.81 -13.12 -15.18
C PRO A 340 -14.83 -13.18 -16.36
N GLY A 341 -13.84 -12.29 -16.36
CA GLY A 341 -12.88 -12.11 -17.45
C GLY A 341 -13.20 -10.96 -18.40
N TYR A 342 -14.44 -10.48 -18.43
CA TYR A 342 -14.82 -9.35 -19.30
C TYR A 342 -14.22 -8.04 -18.78
N THR A 343 -13.90 -7.12 -19.70
CA THR A 343 -13.61 -5.73 -19.33
C THR A 343 -14.92 -5.01 -19.07
N VAL A 344 -15.09 -4.53 -17.85
CA VAL A 344 -16.26 -3.77 -17.40
C VAL A 344 -15.85 -2.38 -16.94
N GLU A 345 -16.76 -1.44 -17.09
CA GLU A 345 -16.62 -0.04 -16.68
C GLU A 345 -17.29 0.17 -15.32
N SER A 346 -16.72 1.09 -14.56
CA SER A 346 -17.28 1.56 -13.30
C SER A 346 -17.09 3.06 -13.20
N ALA A 347 -18.17 3.81 -12.96
CA ALA A 347 -18.10 5.23 -12.70
C ALA A 347 -17.45 5.46 -11.33
N ARG A 348 -16.46 6.35 -11.30
CA ARG A 348 -15.70 6.68 -10.10
C ARG A 348 -15.53 8.18 -9.98
N LEU A 349 -15.29 8.57 -8.74
CA LEU A 349 -14.87 9.90 -8.33
C LEU A 349 -13.66 9.70 -7.42
N LEU A 350 -12.63 10.52 -7.62
CA LEU A 350 -11.43 10.45 -6.78
C LEU A 350 -11.80 10.90 -5.36
N ARG A 351 -11.34 10.15 -4.36
CA ARG A 351 -11.52 10.53 -2.95
C ARG A 351 -10.40 11.50 -2.59
N GLU A 352 -10.76 12.75 -2.38
CA GLU A 352 -9.84 13.85 -2.13
C GLU A 352 -9.25 13.72 -0.71
N CYS A 353 -10.07 13.37 0.29
CA CYS A 353 -9.62 13.07 1.66
C CYS A 353 -9.44 11.56 1.90
N SER A 354 -8.25 11.17 2.36
CA SER A 354 -7.93 9.80 2.75
C SER A 354 -7.57 9.69 4.23
N LEU A 355 -8.38 8.98 5.02
CA LEU A 355 -8.08 8.76 6.44
C LEU A 355 -6.80 7.93 6.67
N SER A 356 -6.29 7.24 5.65
CA SER A 356 -5.09 6.40 5.77
C SER A 356 -3.79 7.16 6.01
N GLN A 357 -3.77 8.49 5.85
CA GLN A 357 -2.59 9.31 6.17
C GLN A 357 -2.46 9.65 7.66
N PHE A 358 -3.51 9.47 8.46
CA PHE A 358 -3.50 9.86 9.86
C PHE A 358 -3.16 8.68 10.78
N THR A 359 -2.48 8.99 11.88
CA THR A 359 -2.22 8.02 12.95
C THR A 359 -3.25 8.20 14.06
N PHE A 360 -4.12 7.20 14.23
CA PHE A 360 -5.13 7.20 15.28
C PHE A 360 -4.57 6.67 16.60
N GLN A 361 -5.04 7.21 17.73
CA GLN A 361 -4.60 6.81 19.06
C GLN A 361 -5.11 5.41 19.45
N THR A 362 -6.31 5.06 18.98
CA THR A 362 -6.93 3.76 19.25
C THR A 362 -7.65 3.24 18.00
N HIS A 363 -7.76 1.91 17.90
CA HIS A 363 -8.53 1.27 16.84
C HIS A 363 -10.00 1.72 16.82
N ASP A 364 -10.60 1.93 18.00
CA ASP A 364 -11.99 2.39 18.10
C ASP A 364 -12.16 3.83 17.60
N GLN A 365 -11.16 4.70 17.81
CA GLN A 365 -11.14 6.03 17.23
C GLN A 365 -11.13 5.92 15.69
N MET A 366 -10.19 5.15 15.12
CA MET A 366 -10.12 4.91 13.67
C MET A 366 -11.46 4.41 13.12
N LYS A 367 -12.07 3.39 13.75
CA LYS A 367 -13.37 2.82 13.32
C LYS A 367 -14.52 3.83 13.42
N SER A 368 -14.45 4.77 14.34
CA SER A 368 -15.47 5.83 14.46
C SER A 368 -15.36 6.85 13.32
N TRP A 369 -14.15 7.30 13.01
CA TRP A 369 -13.89 8.17 11.85
C TRP A 369 -14.22 7.50 10.52
N GLU A 370 -13.82 6.23 10.32
CA GLU A 370 -14.16 5.47 9.10
C GLU A 370 -15.67 5.35 8.88
N ARG A 371 -16.45 5.17 9.96
CA ARG A 371 -17.92 5.10 9.88
C ARG A 371 -18.53 6.42 9.45
N GLU A 372 -18.06 7.53 10.03
CA GLU A 372 -18.50 8.87 9.65
C GLU A 372 -18.12 9.18 8.20
N GLN A 373 -16.86 8.98 7.81
CA GLN A 373 -16.40 9.23 6.44
C GLN A 373 -17.23 8.44 5.42
N LYS A 374 -17.48 7.16 5.71
CA LYS A 374 -18.30 6.30 4.84
C LYS A 374 -19.74 6.81 4.73
N TYR A 375 -20.33 7.27 5.83
CA TYR A 375 -21.67 7.86 5.83
C TYR A 375 -21.72 9.10 4.93
N LEU A 376 -20.75 10.01 5.08
CA LEU A 376 -20.69 11.24 4.29
C LEU A 376 -20.51 10.94 2.80
N ILE A 377 -19.55 10.09 2.44
CA ILE A 377 -19.30 9.71 1.04
C ILE A 377 -20.55 9.10 0.39
N ASN A 378 -21.27 8.24 1.11
CA ASN A 378 -22.46 7.59 0.57
C ASN A 378 -23.62 8.56 0.36
N LYS A 379 -23.72 9.59 1.21
CA LYS A 379 -24.86 10.52 1.21
C LYS A 379 -24.62 11.74 0.31
N TYR A 380 -23.40 12.26 0.30
CA TYR A 380 -23.06 13.55 -0.31
C TYR A 380 -22.00 13.43 -1.42
N GLY A 381 -21.47 12.24 -1.70
CA GLY A 381 -20.39 12.05 -2.68
C GLY A 381 -19.00 12.46 -2.23
N GLN A 382 -18.90 13.24 -1.15
CA GLN A 382 -17.66 13.68 -0.49
C GLN A 382 -17.67 13.38 1.01
N SER A 383 -16.54 13.61 1.69
CA SER A 383 -16.39 13.45 3.12
C SER A 383 -16.28 14.78 3.87
N TYR A 384 -15.09 15.11 4.38
CA TYR A 384 -14.82 16.31 5.18
C TYR A 384 -14.56 17.55 4.33
N GLU A 385 -14.35 17.38 3.02
CA GLU A 385 -14.05 18.42 2.03
C GLU A 385 -15.08 19.56 2.07
N THR A 386 -16.34 19.25 2.34
CA THR A 386 -17.45 20.21 2.50
C THR A 386 -17.19 21.33 3.52
N PHE A 387 -16.31 21.13 4.50
CA PHE A 387 -16.00 22.13 5.53
C PHE A 387 -14.81 23.02 5.16
N PHE A 388 -14.13 22.69 4.06
CA PHE A 388 -12.88 23.29 3.63
C PHE A 388 -12.95 23.67 2.14
N THR A 389 -14.15 23.77 1.60
CA THR A 389 -14.38 24.26 0.24
C THR A 389 -14.32 25.80 0.27
N ASN A 390 -13.54 26.38 -0.63
CA ASN A 390 -13.40 27.81 -0.84
C ASN A 390 -14.63 28.36 -1.60
N ASP A 391 -14.77 29.69 -1.65
CA ASP A 391 -15.89 30.34 -2.35
C ASP A 391 -15.89 30.07 -3.88
N ASP A 392 -14.75 29.68 -4.45
CA ASP A 392 -14.57 29.31 -5.86
C ASP A 392 -14.73 27.79 -6.11
N GLU A 393 -15.31 27.07 -5.15
CA GLU A 393 -15.53 25.61 -5.15
C GLU A 393 -14.25 24.74 -5.06
N THR A 394 -13.06 25.33 -5.00
CA THR A 394 -11.80 24.58 -4.75
C THR A 394 -11.67 24.14 -3.29
N ILE A 395 -10.72 23.25 -2.97
CA ILE A 395 -10.50 22.78 -1.60
C ILE A 395 -9.25 23.42 -1.00
N ASN A 396 -9.39 23.97 0.21
CA ASN A 396 -8.27 24.25 1.08
C ASN A 396 -7.77 22.96 1.74
N TYR A 397 -7.00 22.18 0.98
CA TYR A 397 -6.56 20.84 1.37
C TYR A 397 -5.65 20.87 2.59
N GLN A 398 -4.69 21.79 2.62
CA GLN A 398 -3.76 21.92 3.75
C GLN A 398 -4.51 22.16 5.07
N LEU A 399 -5.45 23.11 5.07
CA LEU A 399 -6.27 23.40 6.25
C LEU A 399 -7.11 22.17 6.68
N MET A 400 -7.65 21.43 5.71
CA MET A 400 -8.40 20.21 5.99
C MET A 400 -7.54 19.17 6.71
N ILE A 401 -6.34 18.89 6.21
CA ILE A 401 -5.45 17.87 6.79
C ILE A 401 -4.98 18.29 8.19
N ASP A 402 -4.57 19.53 8.36
CA ASP A 402 -4.12 20.05 9.65
C ASP A 402 -5.24 20.02 10.70
N SER A 403 -6.47 20.36 10.30
CA SER A 403 -7.64 20.33 11.17
C SER A 403 -8.02 18.91 11.58
N ILE A 404 -7.98 17.96 10.65
CA ILE A 404 -8.27 16.55 10.93
C ILE A 404 -7.18 15.94 11.82
N ASP A 405 -5.90 16.16 11.51
CA ASP A 405 -4.79 15.63 12.31
C ASP A 405 -4.84 16.17 13.74
N THR A 406 -5.06 17.49 13.90
CA THR A 406 -5.24 18.13 15.20
C THR A 406 -6.41 17.52 15.98
N ALA A 407 -7.55 17.31 15.31
CA ALA A 407 -8.73 16.69 15.93
C ALA A 407 -8.45 15.25 16.40
N ILE A 408 -7.76 14.44 15.58
CA ILE A 408 -7.40 13.06 15.91
C ILE A 408 -6.41 13.03 17.08
N ARG A 409 -5.39 13.89 17.09
CA ARG A 409 -4.41 14.02 18.19
C ARG A 409 -5.04 14.52 19.49
N ALA A 410 -6.09 15.32 19.42
CA ALA A 410 -6.88 15.73 20.57
C ALA A 410 -7.81 14.62 21.12
N GLY A 411 -7.85 13.43 20.48
CA GLY A 411 -8.62 12.28 20.96
C GLY A 411 -10.07 12.25 20.50
N ASN A 412 -10.47 13.15 19.59
CA ASN A 412 -11.84 13.21 19.09
C ASN A 412 -12.23 11.92 18.36
N ARG A 413 -13.47 11.47 18.56
CA ARG A 413 -14.00 10.23 17.98
C ARG A 413 -14.47 10.39 16.53
N ASN A 414 -14.75 11.60 16.09
CA ASN A 414 -15.20 11.94 14.75
C ASN A 414 -15.00 13.44 14.51
N PHE A 415 -15.07 13.88 13.25
CA PHE A 415 -14.90 15.29 12.93
C PHE A 415 -16.06 16.14 13.44
N LYS A 416 -17.31 15.64 13.36
CA LYS A 416 -18.49 16.36 13.89
C LYS A 416 -18.33 16.83 15.34
N SER A 417 -17.65 16.05 16.18
CA SER A 417 -17.45 16.41 17.59
C SER A 417 -16.59 17.65 17.82
N THR A 418 -15.82 18.10 16.81
CA THR A 418 -15.01 19.32 16.89
C THR A 418 -15.78 20.57 16.47
N LEU A 419 -16.93 20.42 15.82
CA LEU A 419 -17.78 21.52 15.41
C LEU A 419 -18.48 22.10 16.66
N LYS A 420 -18.44 23.44 16.82
CA LYS A 420 -18.97 24.13 18.01
C LYS A 420 -20.43 23.76 18.29
N SER A 421 -20.73 23.42 19.55
CA SER A 421 -22.01 22.88 20.03
C SER A 421 -23.23 23.79 19.86
N SER A 422 -23.06 25.10 19.65
CA SER A 422 -24.19 26.03 19.42
C SER A 422 -24.89 25.85 18.06
N LYS A 423 -24.30 25.09 17.12
CA LYS A 423 -24.91 24.70 15.83
C LYS A 423 -25.44 23.25 15.78
N ALA A 424 -25.34 22.51 16.89
CA ALA A 424 -25.50 21.05 16.94
C ALA A 424 -26.87 20.49 16.53
N ARG A 425 -27.91 21.31 16.40
CA ARG A 425 -29.26 20.81 16.05
C ARG A 425 -29.47 20.59 14.55
N ASN A 426 -28.62 21.12 13.65
CA ASN A 426 -28.85 21.04 12.20
C ASN A 426 -27.58 20.87 11.33
N HIS A 427 -26.51 20.22 11.81
CA HIS A 427 -25.30 20.02 10.99
C HIS A 427 -25.54 19.35 9.64
N ALA A 428 -26.64 18.61 9.47
CA ALA A 428 -27.05 18.07 8.17
C ALA A 428 -27.22 19.14 7.07
N ARG A 429 -27.48 20.40 7.44
CA ARG A 429 -27.63 21.55 6.55
C ARG A 429 -26.29 22.20 6.15
N ASP A 430 -25.23 21.89 6.91
CA ASP A 430 -23.89 22.41 6.64
C ASP A 430 -23.11 21.51 5.64
N TYR A 431 -23.72 20.40 5.21
CA TYR A 431 -23.12 19.48 4.25
C TYR A 431 -23.61 19.77 2.85
N GLU A 432 -22.68 20.08 1.98
CA GLU A 432 -22.90 20.24 0.55
C GLU A 432 -22.57 18.93 -0.16
N GLU A 433 -23.25 18.67 -1.28
CA GLU A 433 -22.89 17.57 -2.15
C GLU A 433 -21.61 17.90 -2.91
N HIS A 434 -20.83 16.87 -3.25
CA HIS A 434 -19.72 17.06 -4.16
C HIS A 434 -20.27 17.59 -5.50
N PRO A 435 -19.66 18.59 -6.15
CA PRO A 435 -20.18 19.17 -7.41
C PRO A 435 -20.47 18.10 -8.49
N GLU A 436 -19.58 17.11 -8.60
CA GLU A 436 -19.69 15.98 -9.53
C GLU A 436 -20.56 14.80 -9.05
N PHE A 437 -21.23 14.89 -7.88
CA PHE A 437 -21.95 13.75 -7.32
C PHE A 437 -23.16 13.35 -8.16
N GLN A 438 -23.93 14.31 -8.66
CA GLN A 438 -25.07 14.03 -9.53
C GLN A 438 -24.63 13.40 -10.85
N CYS A 439 -23.55 13.92 -11.46
CA CYS A 439 -22.91 13.31 -12.62
C CYS A 439 -22.55 11.83 -12.35
N LEU A 440 -21.88 11.55 -11.22
CA LEU A 440 -21.52 10.19 -10.81
C LEU A 440 -22.73 9.26 -10.71
N LEU A 441 -23.84 9.73 -10.12
CA LEU A 441 -25.07 8.94 -9.99
C LEU A 441 -25.69 8.62 -11.36
N MET A 442 -25.71 9.59 -12.27
CA MET A 442 -26.24 9.41 -13.62
C MET A 442 -25.38 8.48 -14.47
N VAL A 443 -24.04 8.62 -14.42
CA VAL A 443 -23.15 7.69 -15.13
C VAL A 443 -23.31 6.26 -14.61
N ARG A 444 -23.50 6.08 -13.29
CA ARG A 444 -23.81 4.76 -12.71
C ARG A 444 -25.12 4.19 -13.24
N ALA A 445 -26.17 4.99 -13.32
CA ALA A 445 -27.45 4.57 -13.88
C ALA A 445 -27.32 4.13 -15.36
N ASN A 446 -26.58 4.91 -16.16
CA ASN A 446 -26.30 4.56 -17.56
C ASN A 446 -25.47 3.28 -17.70
N LEU A 447 -24.50 3.03 -16.82
CA LEU A 447 -23.76 1.77 -16.81
C LEU A 447 -24.65 0.58 -16.40
N ASP A 448 -25.57 0.77 -15.47
CA ASP A 448 -26.53 -0.27 -15.09
C ASP A 448 -27.46 -0.63 -16.27
N ILE A 449 -27.86 0.35 -17.08
CA ILE A 449 -28.60 0.11 -18.34
C ILE A 449 -27.70 -0.61 -19.35
N ARG A 450 -26.49 -0.09 -19.61
CA ARG A 450 -25.52 -0.65 -20.58
C ARG A 450 -25.22 -2.12 -20.32
N TYR A 451 -25.07 -2.50 -19.05
CA TYR A 451 -24.80 -3.89 -18.68
C TYR A 451 -26.06 -4.73 -18.47
N GLY A 452 -27.28 -4.19 -18.64
CA GLY A 452 -28.53 -4.92 -18.47
C GLY A 452 -28.92 -5.20 -17.01
N ARG A 453 -28.32 -4.49 -16.04
CA ARG A 453 -28.62 -4.65 -14.61
C ARG A 453 -29.98 -4.08 -14.23
N LYS A 454 -30.39 -2.99 -14.90
CA LYS A 454 -31.74 -2.43 -14.86
C LYS A 454 -32.36 -2.56 -16.25
N LEU A 455 -33.64 -2.94 -16.29
CA LEU A 455 -34.42 -2.88 -17.53
C LEU A 455 -34.68 -1.41 -17.86
N VAL A 456 -34.50 -1.03 -19.12
CA VAL A 456 -35.03 0.24 -19.62
C VAL A 456 -36.55 0.10 -19.59
N THR A 457 -37.20 0.60 -18.55
CA THR A 457 -38.66 0.75 -18.56
C THR A 457 -38.97 1.89 -19.52
N GLY A 458 -39.15 1.55 -20.80
CA GLY A 458 -39.73 2.48 -21.76
C GLY A 458 -41.18 2.74 -21.37
N LYS A 459 -41.42 3.82 -20.62
CA LYS A 459 -42.71 4.48 -20.48
C LYS A 459 -42.55 5.82 -19.77
N ASN A 460 -42.70 6.89 -20.55
CA ASN A 460 -43.44 8.05 -20.08
C ASN A 460 -44.84 7.56 -19.70
N ASP A 461 -45.07 7.19 -18.44
CA ASP A 461 -46.42 7.18 -17.90
C ASP A 461 -46.65 8.56 -17.28
N SER A 462 -46.96 9.50 -18.16
CA SER A 462 -47.78 10.65 -17.86
C SER A 462 -49.21 10.14 -17.58
N SER A 463 -49.48 9.70 -16.35
CA SER A 463 -50.85 9.61 -15.80
C SER A 463 -50.85 8.94 -14.43
N GLU A 464 -51.58 9.57 -13.50
CA GLU A 464 -52.15 9.07 -12.24
C GLU A 464 -51.41 9.41 -10.92
N GLU A 465 -51.86 10.55 -10.40
CA GLU A 465 -52.02 11.04 -8.99
C GLU A 465 -50.91 10.89 -7.94
#